data_AF-A0A5C2CY32-F1
#
_entry.id   AF-A0A5C2CY32-F1
#
_cell.length_a   1.000
_cell.length_b   1.000
_cell.length_c   1.000
_cell.angle_alpha   90.00
_cell.angle_beta   90.00
_cell.angle_gamma   90.00
#
_symmetry.space_group_name_H-M   'P 1'
#
loop_
_entity.id
_entity.type
_entity.pdbx_description
1 polymer ?
#
loop_
_entity_poly.entity_id
_entity_poly.type
_entity_poly.pdbx_seq_one_letter_code
_entity_poly.pdbx_strand_id
1 'polypeptide(L)'
;MQHRPQRRPGPGTPRLGSADLRVLFLGSSLTYNHDMPLVVQAFAREVGKSVEAVTVAKGGFSFEDHCNRGAALSTIRKSNWNFVVMQQGPSTLPASRRNMREWGRRLAGHIREAGARPALYMVWPGEDRLTYFDEVRTSYQLAAEDVDGMMIPAGEAWRAAWRRDPNIPLYRKDREHPSPTGSFLVALSIFGMLFSRSPVGLPARVRLSNGTFAQVPPGLATILQESAAEANETYGRR
;
A
#
# COMPACT_ATOMS: atom_id res chain seq x y z
N MET A 1 21.62 54.04 3.74
CA MET A 1 20.94 52.75 3.91
C MET A 1 19.94 52.60 2.78
N GLN A 2 20.22 51.73 1.80
CA GLN A 2 19.33 51.50 0.64
C GLN A 2 18.34 50.37 0.96
N HIS A 3 17.04 50.68 0.96
CA HIS A 3 15.98 49.69 1.07
C HIS A 3 15.76 48.99 -0.28
N ARG A 4 16.04 47.69 -0.35
CA ARG A 4 15.60 46.82 -1.45
C ARG A 4 14.13 46.42 -1.24
N PRO A 5 13.26 46.48 -2.26
CA PRO A 5 11.90 45.97 -2.14
C PRO A 5 11.91 44.43 -2.23
N GLN A 6 11.22 43.79 -1.29
CA GLN A 6 10.95 42.36 -1.32
C GLN A 6 10.01 42.02 -2.49
N ARG A 7 10.42 41.08 -3.34
CA ARG A 7 9.56 40.52 -4.39
C ARG A 7 8.49 39.64 -3.74
N ARG A 8 7.21 39.95 -4.00
CA ARG A 8 6.11 39.01 -3.73
C ARG A 8 6.17 37.85 -4.74
N PRO A 9 5.96 36.60 -4.34
CA PRO A 9 5.79 35.51 -5.30
C PRO A 9 4.45 35.69 -6.01
N GLY A 10 4.47 35.70 -7.35
CA GLY A 10 3.27 35.72 -8.18
C GLY A 10 2.48 34.41 -8.09
N PRO A 11 1.21 34.40 -8.51
CA PRO A 11 0.40 33.18 -8.55
C PRO A 11 1.06 32.17 -9.49
N GLY A 12 1.39 30.99 -8.96
CA GLY A 12 2.04 29.92 -9.71
C GLY A 12 1.16 29.42 -10.85
N THR A 13 1.75 29.34 -12.05
CA THR A 13 1.16 28.76 -13.24
C THR A 13 0.70 27.32 -12.98
N PRO A 14 -0.50 26.89 -13.42
CA PRO A 14 -0.93 25.50 -13.29
C PRO A 14 0.06 24.57 -14.02
N ARG A 15 0.62 23.58 -13.31
CA ARG A 15 1.44 22.54 -13.95
C ARG A 15 0.50 21.58 -14.71
N LEU A 16 0.41 21.77 -16.01
CA LEU A 16 -0.01 20.70 -16.92
C LEU A 16 1.04 19.57 -16.81
N GLY A 17 0.67 18.42 -16.23
CA GLY A 17 1.45 17.17 -16.34
C GLY A 17 2.01 16.50 -15.07
N SER A 18 1.61 16.86 -13.84
CA SER A 18 2.01 16.11 -12.63
C SER A 18 0.91 15.20 -12.11
N ALA A 19 1.23 13.93 -11.80
CA ALA A 19 0.28 12.99 -11.18
C ALA A 19 -0.29 13.55 -9.87
N ASP A 20 -1.56 13.25 -9.55
CA ASP A 20 -2.21 13.69 -8.31
C ASP A 20 -1.49 13.13 -7.08
N LEU A 21 -1.01 11.89 -7.18
CA LEU A 21 -0.16 11.26 -6.17
C LEU A 21 1.10 10.64 -6.81
N ARG A 22 2.20 10.70 -6.08
CA ARG A 22 3.41 9.92 -6.35
C ARG A 22 3.61 8.97 -5.18
N VAL A 23 3.62 7.68 -5.45
CA VAL A 23 3.65 6.64 -4.43
C VAL A 23 4.81 5.69 -4.70
N LEU A 24 5.68 5.55 -3.71
CA LEU A 24 6.73 4.53 -3.71
C LEU A 24 6.27 3.33 -2.88
N PHE A 25 6.27 2.15 -3.50
CA PHE A 25 6.02 0.88 -2.83
C PHE A 25 7.35 0.21 -2.47
N LEU A 26 7.61 0.07 -1.17
CA LEU A 26 8.72 -0.71 -0.63
C LEU A 26 8.17 -2.04 -0.10
N GLY A 27 8.57 -3.17 -0.68
CA GLY A 27 7.98 -4.44 -0.26
C GLY A 27 8.70 -5.68 -0.76
N SER A 28 7.94 -6.77 -0.88
CA SER A 28 8.42 -8.05 -1.36
C SER A 28 7.45 -8.67 -2.39
N SER A 29 7.43 -9.99 -2.52
CA SER A 29 6.49 -10.72 -3.37
C SER A 29 5.03 -10.50 -3.00
N LEU A 30 4.72 -10.11 -1.76
CA LEU A 30 3.38 -9.71 -1.33
C LEU A 30 2.96 -8.33 -1.87
N THR A 31 3.91 -7.59 -2.46
CA THR A 31 3.70 -6.29 -3.09
C THR A 31 3.76 -6.38 -4.61
N TYR A 32 4.79 -6.99 -5.22
CA TYR A 32 4.92 -6.97 -6.69
C TYR A 32 4.06 -8.02 -7.41
N ASN A 33 3.54 -9.06 -6.73
CA ASN A 33 2.77 -10.09 -7.41
C ASN A 33 1.46 -9.54 -7.99
N HIS A 34 1.18 -9.97 -9.23
CA HIS A 34 0.02 -9.56 -10.03
C HIS A 34 -0.05 -8.05 -10.28
N ASP A 35 1.12 -7.41 -10.40
CA ASP A 35 1.27 -5.99 -10.70
C ASP A 35 0.44 -5.08 -9.76
N MET A 36 0.27 -5.47 -8.50
CA MET A 36 -0.64 -4.81 -7.55
C MET A 36 -0.49 -3.26 -7.51
N PRO A 37 0.72 -2.67 -7.50
CA PRO A 37 0.89 -1.22 -7.59
C PRO A 37 0.32 -0.59 -8.87
N LEU A 38 0.37 -1.30 -10.01
CA LEU A 38 -0.25 -0.86 -11.26
C LEU A 38 -1.77 -1.02 -11.23
N VAL A 39 -2.31 -1.98 -10.46
CA VAL A 39 -3.76 -2.11 -10.24
C VAL A 39 -4.28 -0.90 -9.46
N VAL A 40 -3.57 -0.45 -8.41
CA VAL A 40 -3.88 0.79 -7.68
C VAL A 40 -3.86 1.99 -8.64
N GLN A 41 -2.85 2.06 -9.52
CA GLN A 41 -2.80 3.08 -10.56
C GLN A 41 -3.99 3.04 -11.50
N ALA A 42 -4.43 1.85 -11.88
CA ALA A 42 -5.57 1.70 -12.76
C ALA A 42 -6.87 2.15 -12.09
N PHE A 43 -7.13 1.77 -10.83
CA PHE A 43 -8.29 2.24 -10.07
C PHE A 43 -8.33 3.76 -9.93
N ALA A 44 -7.18 4.41 -9.72
CA ALA A 44 -7.11 5.87 -9.68
C ALA A 44 -7.64 6.50 -10.98
N ARG A 45 -7.26 5.95 -12.14
CA ARG A 45 -7.72 6.47 -13.45
C ARG A 45 -9.21 6.33 -13.65
N GLU A 46 -9.82 5.24 -13.17
CA GLU A 46 -11.27 5.01 -13.27
C GLU A 46 -12.09 6.08 -12.54
N VAL A 47 -11.48 6.77 -11.58
CA VAL A 47 -12.12 7.87 -10.84
C VAL A 47 -11.61 9.25 -11.23
N GLY A 48 -10.96 9.37 -12.40
CA GLY A 48 -10.41 10.62 -12.92
C GLY A 48 -9.20 11.15 -12.14
N LYS A 49 -8.49 10.26 -11.43
CA LYS A 49 -7.25 10.59 -10.71
C LYS A 49 -6.04 9.96 -11.40
N SER A 50 -4.86 10.46 -11.07
CA SER A 50 -3.59 9.97 -11.59
C SER A 50 -2.63 9.64 -10.45
N VAL A 51 -1.89 8.54 -10.58
CA VAL A 51 -0.82 8.18 -9.64
C VAL A 51 0.39 7.67 -10.37
N GLU A 52 1.56 8.17 -10.00
CA GLU A 52 2.83 7.57 -10.35
C GLU A 52 3.18 6.53 -9.29
N ALA A 53 3.18 5.25 -9.67
CA ALA A 53 3.53 4.15 -8.79
C ALA A 53 4.92 3.63 -9.16
N VAL A 54 5.89 3.75 -8.26
CA VAL A 54 7.21 3.13 -8.39
C VAL A 54 7.34 2.04 -7.34
N THR A 55 7.92 0.90 -7.72
CA THR A 55 8.06 -0.25 -6.84
C THR A 55 9.53 -0.59 -6.67
N VAL A 56 9.98 -0.65 -5.41
CA VAL A 56 11.24 -1.25 -5.01
C VAL A 56 10.89 -2.44 -4.12
N ALA A 57 10.86 -3.62 -4.71
CA ALA A 57 10.48 -4.83 -4.01
C ALA A 57 11.34 -6.03 -4.41
N LYS A 58 11.68 -6.87 -3.43
CA LYS A 58 12.45 -8.10 -3.65
C LYS A 58 11.91 -9.20 -2.74
N GLY A 59 11.82 -10.42 -3.26
CA GLY A 59 11.28 -11.57 -2.52
C GLY A 59 11.93 -11.72 -1.15
N GLY A 60 11.10 -11.90 -0.12
CA GLY A 60 11.55 -12.08 1.27
C GLY A 60 12.03 -10.83 2.01
N PHE A 61 12.09 -9.66 1.37
CA PHE A 61 12.63 -8.46 2.03
C PHE A 61 11.80 -8.01 3.24
N SER A 62 12.53 -7.71 4.32
CA SER A 62 12.08 -6.97 5.49
C SER A 62 12.36 -5.47 5.34
N PHE A 63 11.92 -4.66 6.30
CA PHE A 63 12.31 -3.24 6.38
C PHE A 63 13.82 -3.08 6.59
N GLU A 64 14.43 -3.97 7.35
CA GLU A 64 15.88 -4.05 7.54
C GLU A 64 16.62 -4.25 6.22
N ASP A 65 16.15 -5.18 5.40
CA ASP A 65 16.75 -5.44 4.09
C ASP A 65 16.63 -4.22 3.17
N HIS A 66 15.50 -3.52 3.19
CA HIS A 66 15.35 -2.28 2.41
C HIS A 66 16.30 -1.17 2.88
N CYS A 67 16.53 -1.03 4.18
CA CYS A 67 17.50 -0.09 4.72
C CYS A 67 18.95 -0.42 4.31
N ASN A 68 19.31 -1.70 4.38
CA ASN A 68 20.72 -2.11 4.29
C ASN A 68 21.12 -2.60 2.89
N ARG A 69 20.17 -3.07 2.09
CA ARG A 69 20.41 -3.90 0.90
C ARG A 69 19.46 -3.54 -0.23
N GLY A 70 19.54 -2.34 -0.77
CA GLY A 70 18.77 -2.03 -1.97
C GLY A 70 18.76 -0.58 -2.38
N ALA A 71 17.87 -0.28 -3.32
CA ALA A 71 17.67 1.06 -3.85
C ALA A 71 16.65 1.88 -3.04
N ALA A 72 16.11 1.36 -1.92
CA ALA A 72 15.02 2.03 -1.19
C ALA A 72 15.40 3.45 -0.75
N LEU A 73 16.52 3.60 -0.02
CA LEU A 73 16.96 4.91 0.48
C LEU A 73 17.29 5.90 -0.65
N SER A 74 17.95 5.43 -1.71
CA SER A 74 18.23 6.29 -2.86
C SER A 74 16.97 6.67 -3.63
N THR A 75 15.97 5.79 -3.70
CA THR A 75 14.69 6.04 -4.38
C THR A 75 13.79 6.98 -3.58
N ILE A 76 13.77 6.84 -2.25
CA ILE A 76 13.10 7.79 -1.34
C ILE A 76 13.60 9.22 -1.60
N ARG A 77 14.91 9.41 -1.74
CA ARG A 77 15.52 10.74 -1.92
C ARG A 77 15.41 11.33 -3.34
N LYS A 78 15.14 10.51 -4.35
CA LYS A 78 15.18 10.91 -5.77
C LYS A 78 13.96 11.70 -6.25
N SER A 79 12.87 11.68 -5.49
CA SER A 79 11.57 12.12 -5.97
C SER A 79 10.74 12.71 -4.84
N ASN A 80 9.78 13.54 -5.19
CA ASN A 80 8.84 14.15 -4.25
C ASN A 80 7.64 13.20 -4.06
N TRP A 81 7.85 12.12 -3.33
CA TRP A 81 6.78 11.17 -3.01
C TRP A 81 5.75 11.83 -2.10
N ASN A 82 4.46 11.59 -2.34
CA ASN A 82 3.42 11.90 -1.35
C ASN A 82 3.42 10.83 -0.27
N PHE A 83 3.50 9.56 -0.68
CA PHE A 83 3.47 8.41 0.21
C PHE A 83 4.58 7.42 -0.12
N VAL A 84 5.13 6.81 0.92
CA VAL A 84 5.94 5.61 0.80
C VAL A 84 5.20 4.48 1.51
N VAL A 85 4.61 3.59 0.72
CA VAL A 85 3.87 2.41 1.19
C VAL A 85 4.87 1.29 1.46
N MET A 86 4.95 0.85 2.71
CA MET A 86 5.94 -0.09 3.21
C MET A 86 5.27 -1.40 3.63
N GLN A 87 5.81 -2.52 3.18
CA GLN A 87 5.34 -3.87 3.47
C GLN A 87 6.49 -4.80 3.87
N GLN A 88 6.27 -5.61 4.92
CA GLN A 88 7.17 -6.68 5.36
C GLN A 88 6.40 -7.99 5.61
N GLY A 89 6.91 -9.12 5.12
CA GLY A 89 6.25 -10.43 5.28
C GLY A 89 6.25 -10.93 6.73
N PRO A 90 7.41 -11.19 7.34
CA PRO A 90 7.49 -11.64 8.74
C PRO A 90 6.89 -10.60 9.68
N SER A 91 5.73 -10.90 10.25
CA SER A 91 4.95 -9.96 11.06
C SER A 91 4.16 -10.63 12.20
N THR A 92 4.13 -11.96 12.24
CA THR A 92 3.38 -12.74 13.24
C THR A 92 4.13 -12.88 14.57
N LEU A 93 5.45 -13.09 14.54
CA LEU A 93 6.23 -13.38 15.76
C LEU A 93 6.62 -12.10 16.52
N PRO A 94 6.74 -12.14 17.86
CA PRO A 94 7.21 -10.99 18.65
C PRO A 94 8.58 -10.45 18.21
N ALA A 95 9.50 -11.33 17.78
CA ALA A 95 10.80 -10.92 17.24
C ALA A 95 10.64 -10.14 15.91
N SER A 96 9.79 -10.63 15.01
CA SER A 96 9.47 -9.95 13.76
C SER A 96 8.80 -8.60 14.00
N ARG A 97 7.92 -8.50 15.00
CA ARG A 97 7.31 -7.22 15.43
C ARG A 97 8.36 -6.21 15.89
N ARG A 98 9.29 -6.62 16.77
CA ARG A 98 10.36 -5.74 17.24
C ARG A 98 11.23 -5.25 16.09
N ASN A 99 11.59 -6.14 15.17
CA ASN A 99 12.36 -5.81 13.97
C ASN A 99 11.59 -4.80 13.08
N MET A 100 10.32 -5.06 12.79
CA MET A 100 9.46 -4.18 11.99
C MET A 100 9.36 -2.78 12.59
N ARG A 101 9.16 -2.66 13.91
CA ARG A 101 9.07 -1.38 14.60
C ARG A 101 10.40 -0.60 14.57
N GLU A 102 11.51 -1.27 14.83
CA GLU A 102 12.84 -0.66 14.80
C GLU A 102 13.21 -0.13 13.41
N TRP A 103 13.12 -0.98 12.39
CA TRP A 103 13.51 -0.60 11.03
C TRP A 103 12.46 0.26 10.33
N GLY A 104 11.18 0.12 10.71
CA GLY A 104 10.12 1.03 10.29
C GLY A 104 10.39 2.46 10.73
N ARG A 105 10.83 2.68 11.98
CA ARG A 105 11.25 4.01 12.46
C ARG A 105 12.41 4.59 11.66
N ARG A 106 13.41 3.77 11.30
CA ARG A 106 14.57 4.20 10.49
C ARG A 106 14.16 4.60 9.07
N LEU A 107 13.35 3.78 8.38
CA LEU A 107 12.81 4.13 7.07
C LEU A 107 11.97 5.40 7.15
N ALA A 108 11.10 5.51 8.16
CA ALA A 108 10.25 6.67 8.34
C ALA A 108 11.03 7.98 8.53
N GLY A 109 12.19 7.93 9.18
CA GLY A 109 13.10 9.09 9.25
C GLY A 109 13.47 9.60 7.85
N HIS A 110 14.00 8.72 7.00
CA HIS A 110 14.36 9.07 5.62
C HIS A 110 13.17 9.48 4.76
N ILE A 111 12.00 8.86 4.96
CA ILE A 111 10.76 9.18 4.24
C ILE A 111 10.32 10.61 4.57
N ARG A 112 10.31 10.99 5.86
CA ARG A 112 9.94 12.34 6.30
C ARG A 112 10.97 13.39 5.91
N GLU A 113 12.27 13.06 5.97
CA GLU A 113 13.35 13.93 5.46
C GLU A 113 13.15 14.27 3.97
N ALA A 114 12.62 13.32 3.19
CA ALA A 114 12.28 13.52 1.78
C ALA A 114 10.90 14.21 1.57
N GLY A 115 10.21 14.62 2.63
CA GLY A 115 8.91 15.29 2.57
C GLY A 115 7.72 14.36 2.30
N ALA A 116 7.91 13.05 2.39
CA ALA A 116 6.88 12.06 2.13
C ALA A 116 6.27 11.52 3.43
N ARG A 117 5.09 10.90 3.33
CA ARG A 117 4.39 10.28 4.45
C ARG A 117 4.57 8.76 4.45
N PRO A 118 5.01 8.13 5.56
CA PRO A 118 5.05 6.68 5.66
C PRO A 118 3.63 6.09 5.72
N ALA A 119 3.41 4.98 5.02
CA ALA A 119 2.17 4.22 5.05
C ALA A 119 2.49 2.73 5.18
N LEU A 120 1.86 2.05 6.13
CA LEU A 120 2.09 0.65 6.44
C LEU A 120 1.01 -0.21 5.76
N TYR A 121 1.42 -1.04 4.80
CA TYR A 121 0.55 -2.00 4.13
C TYR A 121 0.55 -3.31 4.92
N MET A 122 -0.49 -3.49 5.75
CA MET A 122 -0.72 -4.71 6.53
C MET A 122 -1.08 -5.89 5.63
N VAL A 123 -0.32 -6.98 5.79
CA VAL A 123 -0.50 -8.24 5.06
C VAL A 123 -1.31 -9.26 5.87
N TRP A 124 -1.27 -10.52 5.46
CA TRP A 124 -1.91 -11.68 6.06
C TRP A 124 -0.86 -12.73 6.49
N PRO A 125 -1.18 -13.66 7.41
CA PRO A 125 -0.37 -14.85 7.66
C PRO A 125 -0.53 -15.89 6.54
N GLY A 126 0.32 -16.92 6.49
CA GLY A 126 0.10 -18.10 5.64
C GLY A 126 -1.21 -18.82 5.97
N GLU A 127 -1.75 -19.58 5.02
CA GLU A 127 -3.06 -20.26 5.16
C GLU A 127 -3.06 -21.35 6.25
N ASP A 128 -1.90 -21.89 6.61
CA ASP A 128 -1.73 -22.82 7.74
C ASP A 128 -1.75 -22.12 9.11
N ARG A 129 -1.76 -20.78 9.11
CA ARG A 129 -1.54 -19.91 10.28
C ARG A 129 -2.59 -18.81 10.39
N LEU A 130 -3.82 -19.05 9.92
CA LEU A 130 -4.91 -18.07 9.96
C LEU A 130 -5.24 -17.57 11.39
N THR A 131 -4.89 -18.32 12.43
CA THR A 131 -5.04 -17.84 13.82
C THR A 131 -4.17 -16.61 14.13
N TYR A 132 -3.13 -16.34 13.35
CA TYR A 132 -2.16 -15.26 13.60
C TYR A 132 -2.55 -13.89 13.01
N PHE A 133 -3.77 -13.74 12.47
CA PHE A 133 -4.19 -12.46 11.88
C PHE A 133 -4.12 -11.31 12.89
N ASP A 134 -4.48 -11.56 14.14
CA ASP A 134 -4.48 -10.53 15.18
C ASP A 134 -3.06 -10.10 15.56
N GLU A 135 -2.09 -11.02 15.53
CA GLU A 135 -0.68 -10.72 15.73
C GLU A 135 -0.09 -9.90 14.58
N VAL A 136 -0.45 -10.23 13.33
CA VAL A 136 -0.07 -9.44 12.16
C VAL A 136 -0.64 -8.02 12.29
N ARG A 137 -1.94 -7.90 12.59
CA ARG A 137 -2.61 -6.62 12.80
C ARG A 137 -1.91 -5.80 13.88
N THR A 138 -1.66 -6.40 15.04
CA THR A 138 -0.99 -5.75 16.16
C THR A 138 0.40 -5.25 15.77
N SER A 139 1.17 -6.05 15.02
CA SER A 139 2.51 -5.66 14.58
C SER A 139 2.47 -4.44 13.65
N TYR A 140 1.58 -4.44 12.68
CA TYR A 140 1.43 -3.34 11.74
C TYR A 140 0.83 -2.07 12.36
N GLN A 141 -0.16 -2.22 13.25
CA GLN A 141 -0.76 -1.10 13.96
C GLN A 141 0.28 -0.37 14.83
N LEU A 142 1.04 -1.11 15.65
CA LEU A 142 2.10 -0.52 16.47
C LEU A 142 3.21 0.11 15.62
N ALA A 143 3.57 -0.50 14.48
CA ALA A 143 4.55 0.08 13.57
C ALA A 143 4.04 1.37 12.90
N ALA A 144 2.75 1.44 12.54
CA ALA A 144 2.14 2.65 12.00
C ALA A 144 2.08 3.76 13.06
N GLU A 145 1.74 3.44 14.31
CA GLU A 145 1.77 4.35 15.45
C GLU A 145 3.16 4.93 15.71
N ASP A 146 4.19 4.08 15.76
CA ASP A 146 5.59 4.49 15.98
C ASP A 146 6.10 5.50 14.95
N VAL A 147 5.56 5.45 13.73
CA VAL A 147 6.00 6.30 12.61
C VAL A 147 4.98 7.36 12.24
N ASP A 148 3.97 7.60 13.08
CA ASP A 148 2.83 8.48 12.79
C ASP A 148 2.33 8.35 11.33
N GLY A 149 2.27 7.10 10.89
CA GLY A 149 2.04 6.71 9.53
C GLY A 149 0.60 6.28 9.30
N MET A 150 0.24 6.18 8.03
CA MET A 150 -1.02 5.58 7.61
C MET A 150 -0.99 4.07 7.89
N MET A 151 -2.12 3.49 8.29
CA MET A 151 -2.32 2.04 8.37
C MET A 151 -3.27 1.61 7.25
N ILE A 152 -2.80 0.76 6.35
CA ILE A 152 -3.58 0.20 5.24
C ILE A 152 -3.92 -1.27 5.57
N PRO A 153 -5.16 -1.59 5.95
CA PRO A 153 -5.51 -2.86 6.58
C PRO A 153 -5.91 -3.96 5.58
N ALA A 154 -5.08 -4.22 4.57
CA ALA A 154 -5.42 -5.15 3.49
C ALA A 154 -5.57 -6.62 3.95
N GLY A 155 -4.84 -7.05 4.99
CA GLY A 155 -5.09 -8.34 5.64
C GLY A 155 -6.46 -8.43 6.31
N GLU A 156 -6.98 -7.34 6.88
CA GLU A 156 -8.35 -7.31 7.40
C GLU A 156 -9.39 -7.28 6.28
N ALA A 157 -9.06 -6.71 5.12
CA ALA A 157 -9.90 -6.84 3.93
C ALA A 157 -10.05 -8.30 3.50
N TRP A 158 -8.98 -9.11 3.59
CA TRP A 158 -9.05 -10.55 3.35
C TRP A 158 -9.99 -11.25 4.34
N ARG A 159 -9.86 -10.97 5.64
CA ARG A 159 -10.79 -11.51 6.67
C ARG A 159 -12.23 -11.09 6.38
N ALA A 160 -12.46 -9.84 5.97
CA ALA A 160 -13.78 -9.33 5.63
C ALA A 160 -14.38 -10.03 4.41
N ALA A 161 -13.56 -10.41 3.43
CA ALA A 161 -13.99 -11.20 2.28
C ALA A 161 -14.37 -12.62 2.70
N TRP A 162 -13.54 -13.31 3.49
CA TRP A 162 -13.87 -14.67 3.96
C TRP A 162 -15.04 -14.73 4.93
N ARG A 163 -15.33 -13.65 5.67
CA ARG A 163 -16.58 -13.56 6.45
C ARG A 163 -17.83 -13.56 5.56
N ARG A 164 -17.73 -13.00 4.35
CA ARG A 164 -18.84 -12.94 3.37
C ARG A 164 -18.94 -14.22 2.56
N ASP A 165 -17.81 -14.75 2.11
CA ASP A 165 -17.72 -16.03 1.41
C ASP A 165 -16.38 -16.72 1.74
N PRO A 166 -16.40 -17.82 2.52
CA PRO A 166 -15.18 -18.51 2.94
C PRO A 166 -14.44 -19.20 1.78
N ASN A 167 -15.05 -19.35 0.61
CA ASN A 167 -14.45 -20.03 -0.54
C ASN A 167 -13.71 -19.09 -1.50
N ILE A 168 -13.67 -17.79 -1.22
CA ILE A 168 -12.95 -16.83 -2.07
C ILE A 168 -11.46 -17.21 -2.12
N PRO A 169 -10.90 -17.47 -3.33
CA PRO A 169 -9.54 -17.96 -3.46
C PRO A 169 -8.56 -16.79 -3.36
N LEU A 170 -8.19 -16.37 -2.15
CA LEU A 170 -7.25 -15.27 -1.91
C LEU A 170 -5.78 -15.71 -1.97
N TYR A 171 -5.48 -16.98 -1.70
CA TYR A 171 -4.13 -17.55 -1.84
C TYR A 171 -3.88 -18.18 -3.20
N ARG A 172 -2.60 -18.21 -3.60
CA ARG A 172 -2.10 -19.15 -4.60
C ARG A 172 -2.03 -20.56 -4.03
N LYS A 173 -1.73 -21.52 -4.91
CA LYS A 173 -1.48 -22.92 -4.54
C LYS A 173 -0.35 -23.11 -3.51
N ASP A 174 0.54 -22.13 -3.36
CA ASP A 174 1.61 -22.15 -2.36
C ASP A 174 1.16 -21.73 -0.96
N ARG A 175 -0.12 -21.34 -0.80
CA ARG A 175 -0.77 -21.06 0.50
C ARG A 175 -0.16 -19.89 1.28
N GLU A 176 0.64 -19.06 0.61
CA GLU A 176 1.35 -17.93 1.20
C GLU A 176 1.15 -16.66 0.37
N HIS A 177 1.36 -16.76 -0.94
CA HIS A 177 1.28 -15.62 -1.85
C HIS A 177 -0.15 -15.32 -2.28
N PRO A 178 -0.45 -14.05 -2.62
CA PRO A 178 -1.78 -13.68 -3.08
C PRO A 178 -2.05 -14.30 -4.46
N SER A 179 -3.28 -14.78 -4.65
CA SER A 179 -3.84 -15.04 -5.98
C SER A 179 -4.09 -13.71 -6.72
N PRO A 180 -4.44 -13.73 -8.02
CA PRO A 180 -4.91 -12.52 -8.70
C PRO A 180 -6.06 -11.84 -7.95
N THR A 181 -7.02 -12.61 -7.44
CA THR A 181 -8.13 -12.11 -6.60
C THR A 181 -7.63 -11.49 -5.29
N GLY A 182 -6.67 -12.13 -4.63
CA GLY A 182 -6.05 -11.61 -3.40
C GLY A 182 -5.35 -10.27 -3.62
N SER A 183 -4.54 -10.16 -4.68
CA SER A 183 -3.87 -8.89 -5.05
C SER A 183 -4.86 -7.81 -5.49
N PHE A 184 -5.97 -8.18 -6.14
CA PHE A 184 -7.03 -7.23 -6.50
C PHE A 184 -7.68 -6.62 -5.25
N LEU A 185 -8.00 -7.44 -4.25
CA LEU A 185 -8.54 -6.98 -2.97
C LEU A 185 -7.58 -6.08 -2.20
N VAL A 186 -6.28 -6.43 -2.20
CA VAL A 186 -5.22 -5.57 -1.65
C VAL A 186 -5.22 -4.21 -2.33
N ALA A 187 -5.27 -4.17 -3.66
CA ALA A 187 -5.27 -2.93 -4.42
C ALA A 187 -6.50 -2.05 -4.10
N LEU A 188 -7.68 -2.64 -3.88
CA LEU A 188 -8.88 -1.92 -3.44
C LEU A 188 -8.68 -1.26 -2.06
N SER A 189 -8.09 -1.99 -1.10
CA SER A 189 -7.79 -1.44 0.23
C SER A 189 -6.79 -0.29 0.16
N ILE A 190 -5.67 -0.47 -0.57
CA ILE A 190 -4.67 0.59 -0.76
C ILE A 190 -5.26 1.81 -1.45
N PHE A 191 -6.03 1.61 -2.54
CA PHE A 191 -6.71 2.71 -3.23
C PHE A 191 -7.58 3.51 -2.26
N GLY A 192 -8.43 2.84 -1.47
CA GLY A 192 -9.37 3.54 -0.60
C GLY A 192 -8.68 4.32 0.52
N MET A 193 -7.53 3.85 0.99
CA MET A 193 -6.73 4.55 1.98
C MET A 193 -6.00 5.75 1.39
N LEU A 194 -5.32 5.59 0.25
CA LEU A 194 -4.54 6.65 -0.39
C LEU A 194 -5.41 7.79 -0.93
N PHE A 195 -6.55 7.46 -1.55
CA PHE A 195 -7.42 8.45 -2.21
C PHE A 195 -8.56 8.95 -1.33
N SER A 196 -8.64 8.47 -0.10
CA SER A 196 -9.74 8.81 0.80
C SER A 196 -11.13 8.54 0.25
N ARG A 197 -11.29 7.44 -0.48
CA ARG A 197 -12.48 7.14 -1.26
C ARG A 197 -12.91 5.69 -1.08
N SER A 198 -14.22 5.44 -1.03
CA SER A 198 -14.70 4.05 -1.03
C SER A 198 -14.30 3.35 -2.35
N PRO A 199 -13.79 2.11 -2.29
CA PRO A 199 -13.53 1.30 -3.48
C PRO A 199 -14.81 0.71 -4.11
N VAL A 200 -15.98 0.85 -3.47
CA VAL A 200 -17.26 0.39 -4.01
C VAL A 200 -17.61 1.14 -5.29
N GLY A 201 -17.97 0.37 -6.32
CA GLY A 201 -18.29 0.89 -7.65
C GLY A 201 -17.10 0.95 -8.61
N LEU A 202 -15.89 0.59 -8.19
CA LEU A 202 -14.76 0.37 -9.11
C LEU A 202 -15.07 -0.79 -10.07
N PRO A 203 -14.51 -0.80 -11.29
CA PRO A 203 -14.77 -1.89 -12.23
C PRO A 203 -14.07 -3.18 -11.83
N ALA A 204 -14.72 -4.32 -12.13
CA ALA A 204 -14.18 -5.66 -11.90
C ALA A 204 -12.97 -6.00 -12.80
N ARG A 205 -12.72 -5.20 -13.84
CA ARG A 205 -11.63 -5.32 -14.80
C ARG A 205 -11.04 -3.96 -15.09
N VAL A 206 -9.73 -3.84 -14.98
CA VAL A 206 -8.98 -2.62 -15.26
C VAL A 206 -7.80 -2.89 -16.17
N ARG A 207 -7.52 -1.98 -17.11
CA ARG A 207 -6.32 -2.05 -17.96
C ARG A 207 -5.13 -1.48 -17.21
N LEU A 208 -3.99 -2.16 -17.21
CA LEU A 208 -2.77 -1.69 -16.57
C LEU A 208 -1.92 -0.87 -17.56
N SER A 209 -1.00 -0.05 -17.05
CA SER A 209 -0.12 0.78 -17.88
C SER A 209 0.88 -0.03 -18.71
N ASN A 210 1.18 -1.26 -18.30
CA ASN A 210 1.97 -2.23 -19.10
C ASN A 210 1.15 -2.92 -20.20
N GLY A 211 -0.12 -2.55 -20.40
CA GLY A 211 -0.99 -3.07 -21.45
C GLY A 211 -1.78 -4.34 -21.07
N THR A 212 -1.51 -4.95 -19.91
CA THR A 212 -2.26 -6.13 -19.43
C THR A 212 -3.57 -5.72 -18.73
N PHE A 213 -4.32 -6.70 -18.23
CA PHE A 213 -5.53 -6.46 -17.44
C PHE A 213 -5.45 -7.17 -16.09
N ALA A 214 -5.87 -6.48 -15.03
CA ALA A 214 -6.26 -7.11 -13.79
C ALA A 214 -7.78 -7.26 -13.77
N GLN A 215 -8.27 -8.44 -13.43
CA GLN A 215 -9.70 -8.74 -13.43
C GLN A 215 -10.09 -9.79 -12.39
N VAL A 216 -11.31 -9.66 -11.89
CA VAL A 216 -12.00 -10.65 -11.06
C VAL A 216 -13.38 -10.95 -11.68
N PRO A 217 -14.01 -12.10 -11.37
CA PRO A 217 -15.39 -12.36 -11.79
C PRO A 217 -16.33 -11.23 -11.34
N PRO A 218 -17.26 -10.75 -12.19
CA PRO A 218 -18.17 -9.65 -11.82
C PRO A 218 -18.96 -9.90 -10.53
N GLY A 219 -19.44 -11.14 -10.32
CA GLY A 219 -20.16 -11.51 -9.10
C GLY A 219 -19.31 -11.47 -7.82
N LEU A 220 -17.98 -11.53 -7.96
CA LEU A 220 -17.04 -11.42 -6.84
C LEU A 220 -16.63 -9.98 -6.55
N ALA A 221 -16.67 -9.09 -7.55
CA ALA A 221 -16.16 -7.73 -7.45
C ALA A 221 -16.81 -6.93 -6.31
N THR A 222 -18.15 -6.98 -6.19
CA THR A 222 -18.89 -6.29 -5.13
C THR A 222 -18.45 -6.76 -3.75
N ILE A 223 -18.31 -8.07 -3.54
CA ILE A 223 -17.87 -8.65 -2.26
C ILE A 223 -16.48 -8.13 -1.89
N LEU A 224 -15.53 -8.11 -2.84
CA LEU A 224 -14.18 -7.60 -2.57
C LEU A 224 -14.18 -6.10 -2.26
N GLN A 225 -14.98 -5.32 -2.98
CA GLN A 225 -15.07 -3.87 -2.77
C GLN A 225 -15.66 -3.52 -1.40
N GLU A 226 -16.75 -4.15 -1.01
CA GLU A 226 -17.36 -3.96 0.30
C GLU A 226 -16.42 -4.41 1.43
N SER A 227 -15.70 -5.52 1.22
CA SER A 227 -14.71 -6.03 2.18
C SER A 227 -13.56 -5.06 2.39
N ALA A 228 -13.04 -4.46 1.30
CA ALA A 228 -12.02 -3.44 1.38
C ALA A 228 -12.53 -2.14 2.03
N ALA A 229 -13.76 -1.73 1.72
CA ALA A 229 -14.39 -0.55 2.32
C ALA A 229 -14.56 -0.71 3.84
N GLU A 230 -15.13 -1.84 4.28
CA GLU A 230 -15.31 -2.17 5.70
C GLU A 230 -13.97 -2.18 6.44
N ALA A 231 -12.96 -2.87 5.89
CA ALA A 231 -11.66 -2.96 6.53
C ALA A 231 -10.98 -1.59 6.65
N ASN A 232 -11.03 -0.77 5.59
CA ASN A 232 -10.46 0.57 5.59
C ASN A 232 -11.16 1.50 6.60
N GLU A 233 -12.48 1.40 6.75
CA GLU A 233 -13.25 2.19 7.71
C GLU A 233 -12.99 1.74 9.15
N THR A 234 -12.91 0.44 9.38
CA THR A 234 -12.82 -0.14 10.73
C THR A 234 -11.39 -0.10 11.29
N TYR A 235 -10.39 -0.37 10.44
CA TYR A 235 -9.00 -0.59 10.86
C TYR A 235 -8.00 0.35 10.21
N GLY A 236 -8.44 1.18 9.27
CA GLY A 236 -7.58 2.15 8.61
C GLY A 236 -7.24 3.32 9.52
N ARG A 237 -6.00 3.78 9.43
CA ARG A 237 -5.56 5.06 10.03
C ARG A 237 -5.03 5.92 8.90
N ARG A 238 -5.50 7.17 8.78
CA ARG A 238 -4.85 8.17 7.93
C ARG A 238 -3.91 8.98 8.75
#